data_AF-A0A528B4Y3-F1
#
_entry.id   AF-A0A528B4Y3-F1
#
_cell.length_a   1.000
_cell.length_b   1.000
_cell.length_c   1.000
_cell.angle_alpha   90.00
_cell.angle_beta   90.00
_cell.angle_gamma   90.00
#
_symmetry.space_group_name_H-M   'P 1'
#
loop_
_entity.id
_entity.type
_entity.pdbx_description
1 polymer ?
#
loop_
_entity_poly.entity_id
_entity_poly.type
_entity_poly.pdbx_seq_one_letter_code
_entity_poly.pdbx_strand_id
1 'polypeptide(L)'
;LDRHAQMRGVIRTSHAVRLGFRQVKGLSKERMEVFVARRGDGYATVRDVWLRSGLCVDEIEKLAQADAFRSLGLDRRDALWAVRALDGRSAAETLPLFDQPWIRLRDLEPATRLPTMPLGEHVVHDYRSLGLSLKAHPLAFLRQRLDRSG
;
A
#
# COMPACT_ATOMS: atom_id res chain seq x y z
N LEU A 1 17.68 -3.58 -5.65
CA LEU A 1 16.84 -3.11 -6.77
C LEU A 1 17.77 -2.71 -7.92
N ASP A 2 18.30 -3.67 -8.67
CA ASP A 2 19.25 -3.42 -9.78
C ASP A 2 18.58 -3.32 -11.16
N ARG A 3 17.25 -3.45 -11.20
CA ARG A 3 16.50 -3.38 -12.45
C ARG A 3 16.52 -1.94 -12.98
N HIS A 4 16.98 -1.79 -14.23
CA HIS A 4 17.24 -0.49 -14.87
C HIS A 4 18.40 0.32 -14.26
N ALA A 5 19.31 -0.31 -13.49
CA ALA A 5 20.54 0.35 -13.06
C ALA A 5 21.34 0.91 -14.26
N GLN A 6 21.36 0.18 -15.37
CA GLN A 6 21.93 0.61 -16.66
C GLN A 6 21.27 1.87 -17.26
N MET A 7 20.03 2.20 -16.87
CA MET A 7 19.33 3.41 -17.33
C MET A 7 19.59 4.61 -16.43
N ARG A 8 20.35 4.49 -15.33
CA ARG A 8 20.68 5.64 -14.45
C ARG A 8 21.41 6.76 -15.19
N GLY A 9 22.23 6.43 -16.20
CA GLY A 9 22.87 7.43 -17.07
C GLY A 9 21.93 8.12 -18.05
N VAL A 10 20.74 7.57 -18.27
CA VAL A 10 19.70 8.09 -19.18
C VAL A 10 18.66 8.91 -18.42
N ILE A 11 18.33 8.51 -17.19
CA ILE A 11 17.39 9.23 -16.33
C ILE A 11 18.08 10.50 -15.79
N ARG A 12 17.90 11.61 -16.51
CA ARG A 12 18.47 12.92 -16.15
C ARG A 12 17.70 13.67 -15.05
N THR A 13 16.57 13.13 -14.60
CA THR A 13 15.74 13.74 -13.56
C THR A 13 16.13 13.24 -12.17
N SER A 14 16.30 14.15 -11.22
CA SER A 14 16.42 13.86 -9.78
C SER A 14 15.06 13.67 -9.09
N HIS A 15 13.96 13.85 -9.83
CA HIS A 15 12.60 13.77 -9.31
C HIS A 15 11.89 12.52 -9.81
N ALA A 16 11.02 11.95 -8.97
CA ALA A 16 10.16 10.82 -9.29
C ALA A 16 8.71 11.27 -9.53
N VAL A 17 8.04 10.65 -10.50
CA VAL A 17 6.60 10.82 -10.73
C VAL A 17 5.84 9.89 -9.79
N ARG A 18 4.83 10.42 -9.09
CA ARG A 18 3.94 9.63 -8.22
C ARG A 18 2.59 9.43 -8.89
N LEU A 19 2.04 8.22 -8.76
CA LEU A 19 0.67 7.94 -9.20
C LEU A 19 -0.32 8.66 -8.27
N GLY A 20 -1.37 9.21 -8.86
CA GLY A 20 -2.48 9.79 -8.09
C GLY A 20 -3.53 8.75 -7.72
N PHE A 21 -4.25 8.96 -6.62
CA PHE A 21 -5.29 8.05 -6.13
C PHE A 21 -6.43 7.78 -7.11
N ARG A 22 -6.63 8.65 -8.12
CA ARG A 22 -7.58 8.44 -9.21
C ARG A 22 -7.39 7.13 -9.99
N GLN A 23 -6.18 6.56 -9.94
CA GLN A 23 -5.86 5.29 -10.61
C GLN A 23 -6.37 4.07 -9.83
N VAL A 24 -6.69 4.23 -8.55
CA VAL A 24 -7.19 3.14 -7.70
C VAL A 24 -8.68 2.99 -7.94
N LYS A 25 -9.09 1.82 -8.43
CA LYS A 25 -10.49 1.52 -8.69
C LYS A 25 -11.32 1.56 -7.41
N GLY A 26 -12.47 2.24 -7.46
CA GLY A 26 -13.45 2.26 -6.38
C GLY A 26 -13.16 3.24 -5.23
N LEU A 27 -12.23 4.18 -5.39
CA LEU A 27 -12.05 5.32 -4.48
C LEU A 27 -12.78 6.56 -5.02
N SER A 28 -13.49 7.27 -4.15
CA SER A 28 -14.10 8.57 -4.48
C SER A 28 -13.04 9.67 -4.48
N LYS A 29 -13.16 10.59 -5.45
CA LYS A 29 -12.29 11.76 -5.55
C LYS A 29 -12.42 12.64 -4.32
N GLU A 30 -13.65 12.94 -3.93
CA GLU A 30 -14.01 13.82 -2.81
C GLU A 30 -13.42 13.29 -1.50
N ARG A 31 -13.51 11.97 -1.29
CA ARG A 31 -12.96 11.32 -0.08
C ARG A 31 -11.43 11.32 -0.07
N MET A 32 -10.79 11.16 -1.24
CA MET A 32 -9.33 11.26 -1.35
C MET A 32 -8.80 12.69 -1.18
N GLU A 33 -9.56 13.71 -1.58
CA GLU A 33 -9.21 15.11 -1.33
C GLU A 33 -9.21 15.42 0.18
N VAL A 34 -10.25 14.96 0.90
CA VAL A 34 -10.30 15.07 2.37
C VAL A 34 -9.16 14.31 3.03
N PHE A 35 -8.86 13.08 2.59
CA PHE A 35 -7.75 12.29 3.10
C PHE A 35 -6.40 12.99 2.96
N VAL A 36 -6.14 13.62 1.81
CA VAL A 36 -4.92 14.38 1.56
C VAL A 36 -4.87 15.64 2.43
N ALA A 37 -5.99 16.35 2.58
CA ALA A 37 -6.08 17.54 3.42
C ALA A 37 -5.81 17.24 4.91
N ARG A 38 -6.25 16.08 5.41
CA ARG A 38 -6.09 15.64 6.80
C ARG A 38 -4.72 15.03 7.13
N ARG A 39 -3.85 14.86 6.12
CA ARG A 39 -2.55 14.19 6.29
C ARG A 39 -1.62 14.89 7.28
N GLY A 40 -1.63 16.24 7.32
CA GLY A 40 -0.62 17.00 8.05
C GLY A 40 0.80 16.59 7.61
N ASP A 41 1.68 16.32 8.58
CA ASP A 41 3.07 15.89 8.36
C ASP A 41 3.20 14.45 7.82
N GLY A 42 2.09 13.69 7.81
CA GLY A 42 2.08 12.30 7.38
C GLY A 42 1.25 11.41 8.30
N TYR A 43 1.20 10.14 7.91
CA TYR A 43 0.67 9.07 8.73
C TYR A 43 1.81 8.15 9.16
N ALA A 44 1.73 7.60 10.37
CA ALA A 44 2.75 6.72 10.93
C ALA A 44 2.38 5.23 10.77
N THR A 45 1.10 4.90 10.84
CA THR A 45 0.59 3.52 10.79
C THR A 45 -0.75 3.45 10.04
N VAL A 46 -1.19 2.23 9.70
CA VAL A 46 -2.52 2.02 9.11
C VAL A 46 -3.64 2.42 10.08
N ARG A 47 -3.45 2.21 11.39
CA ARG A 47 -4.40 2.67 12.43
C ARG A 47 -4.46 4.21 12.51
N ASP A 48 -3.32 4.88 12.42
CA ASP A 48 -3.25 6.35 12.40
C ASP A 48 -3.99 6.93 11.16
N VAL A 49 -3.87 6.26 10.00
CA VAL A 49 -4.69 6.57 8.83
C VAL A 49 -6.16 6.42 9.16
N TRP A 50 -6.57 5.29 9.73
CA TRP A 50 -7.98 5.03 10.04
C TRP A 50 -8.60 6.09 10.96
N LEU A 51 -7.92 6.45 12.06
CA LEU A 51 -8.42 7.40 13.05
C LEU A 51 -8.48 8.84 12.52
N ARG A 52 -7.49 9.27 11.71
CA ARG A 52 -7.39 10.69 11.29
C ARG A 52 -7.95 10.97 9.89
N SER A 53 -7.96 9.99 8.99
CA SER A 53 -8.34 10.22 7.59
C SER A 53 -9.84 10.42 7.38
N GLY A 54 -10.68 9.81 8.23
CA GLY A 54 -12.12 9.70 8.00
C GLY A 54 -12.51 8.70 6.91
N LEU A 55 -11.57 7.90 6.42
CA LEU A 55 -11.83 6.80 5.48
C LEU A 55 -12.44 5.60 6.21
N CYS A 56 -13.34 4.88 5.54
CA CYS A 56 -13.82 3.60 6.06
C CYS A 56 -12.79 2.49 5.79
N VAL A 57 -12.92 1.36 6.51
CA VAL A 57 -11.99 0.22 6.38
C VAL A 57 -11.87 -0.25 4.94
N ASP A 58 -12.97 -0.31 4.18
CA ASP A 58 -12.98 -0.72 2.77
C ASP A 58 -12.14 0.19 1.86
N GLU A 59 -12.09 1.49 2.16
CA GLU A 59 -11.27 2.45 1.40
C GLU A 59 -9.79 2.30 1.72
N ILE A 60 -9.47 2.08 2.99
CA ILE A 60 -8.11 1.79 3.44
C ILE A 60 -7.63 0.45 2.86
N GLU A 61 -8.53 -0.54 2.76
CA GLU A 61 -8.25 -1.81 2.11
C GLU A 61 -7.90 -1.60 0.62
N LYS A 62 -8.67 -0.79 -0.12
CA LYS A 62 -8.36 -0.46 -1.52
C LYS A 62 -7.00 0.23 -1.66
N LEU A 63 -6.64 1.12 -0.74
CA LEU A 63 -5.31 1.73 -0.70
C LEU A 63 -4.21 0.68 -0.46
N ALA A 64 -4.43 -0.30 0.42
CA ALA A 64 -3.49 -1.40 0.64
C ALA A 64 -3.35 -2.31 -0.59
N GLN A 65 -4.46 -2.65 -1.24
CA GLN A 65 -4.47 -3.40 -2.49
C GLN A 65 -3.67 -2.66 -3.58
N ALA A 66 -3.75 -1.33 -3.63
CA ALA A 66 -3.02 -0.47 -4.55
C ALA A 66 -1.54 -0.21 -4.16
N ASP A 67 -1.00 -0.86 -3.13
CA ASP A 67 0.39 -0.68 -2.65
C ASP A 67 0.70 0.74 -2.15
N ALA A 68 -0.31 1.45 -1.62
CA ALA A 68 -0.18 2.86 -1.22
C ALA A 68 0.55 3.07 0.14
N PHE A 69 0.84 2.00 0.89
CA PHE A 69 1.45 2.07 2.23
C PHE A 69 2.97 1.84 2.26
N ARG A 70 3.61 1.79 1.09
CA ARG A 70 5.07 1.58 0.99
C ARG A 70 5.90 2.66 1.68
N SER A 71 5.37 3.89 1.81
CA SER A 71 6.02 4.96 2.57
C SER A 71 5.99 4.73 4.09
N LEU A 72 5.14 3.83 4.59
CA LEU A 72 5.11 3.39 5.98
C LEU A 72 6.02 2.18 6.23
N GLY A 73 6.76 1.72 5.22
CA GLY A 73 7.58 0.51 5.30
C GLY A 73 6.76 -0.79 5.22
N LEU A 74 5.46 -0.71 4.94
CA LEU A 74 4.60 -1.88 4.80
C LEU A 74 4.56 -2.32 3.34
N ASP A 75 4.82 -3.61 3.12
CA ASP A 75 4.52 -4.22 1.84
C ASP A 75 3.01 -4.54 1.74
N ARG A 76 2.52 -4.84 0.54
CA ARG A 76 1.08 -5.05 0.29
C ARG A 76 0.43 -6.03 1.27
N ARG A 77 1.07 -7.18 1.50
CA ARG A 77 0.52 -8.23 2.38
C ARG A 77 0.44 -7.70 3.82
N ASP A 78 1.50 -7.08 4.31
CA ASP A 78 1.58 -6.53 5.66
C ASP A 78 0.54 -5.42 5.87
N ALA A 79 0.37 -4.56 4.86
CA ALA A 79 -0.66 -3.52 4.89
C ALA A 79 -2.07 -4.11 4.93
N LEU A 80 -2.36 -5.16 4.14
CA LEU A 80 -3.66 -5.83 4.18
C LEU A 80 -3.92 -6.49 5.54
N TRP A 81 -2.91 -7.12 6.15
CA TRP A 81 -3.02 -7.64 7.51
C TRP A 81 -3.31 -6.54 8.53
N ALA A 82 -2.58 -5.42 8.46
CA ALA A 82 -2.82 -4.28 9.32
C ALA A 82 -4.22 -3.67 9.14
N VAL A 83 -4.76 -3.65 7.91
CA VAL A 83 -6.14 -3.24 7.65
C VAL A 83 -7.15 -4.23 8.24
N ARG A 84 -6.90 -5.55 8.12
CA ARG A 84 -7.78 -6.58 8.68
C ARG A 84 -7.81 -6.59 10.21
N ALA A 85 -6.75 -6.10 10.84
CA ALA A 85 -6.71 -5.88 12.28
C ALA A 85 -7.53 -4.66 12.73
N LEU A 86 -7.95 -3.78 11.81
CA LEU A 86 -8.86 -2.69 12.14
C LEU A 86 -10.26 -3.26 12.38
N ASP A 87 -10.69 -3.29 13.63
CA ASP A 87 -12.06 -3.71 13.95
C ASP A 87 -13.03 -2.53 13.91
N GLY A 88 -13.43 -2.15 12.69
CA GLY A 88 -14.42 -1.09 12.48
C GLY A 88 -15.83 -1.40 13.00
N ARG A 89 -16.08 -2.61 13.55
CA ARG A 89 -17.36 -3.02 14.13
C ARG A 89 -17.31 -3.20 15.65
N SER A 90 -16.12 -3.19 16.25
CA SER A 90 -15.99 -3.27 17.70
C SER A 90 -16.23 -1.91 18.33
N ALA A 91 -17.26 -1.85 19.18
CA ALA A 91 -17.50 -0.70 20.06
C ALA A 91 -16.30 -0.35 20.95
N ALA A 92 -15.34 -1.29 21.11
CA ALA A 92 -14.11 -1.06 21.87
C ALA A 92 -13.20 -0.01 21.22
N GLU A 93 -13.15 0.07 19.89
CA GLU A 93 -12.28 1.03 19.20
C GLU A 93 -12.79 2.47 19.31
N THR A 94 -14.08 2.67 19.60
CA THR A 94 -14.69 4.00 19.83
C THR A 94 -14.61 4.45 21.30
N LEU A 95 -14.02 3.65 22.20
CA LEU A 95 -13.86 4.08 23.58
C LEU A 95 -12.76 5.17 23.67
N PRO A 96 -12.88 6.13 24.61
CA PRO A 96 -11.96 7.26 24.71
C PRO A 96 -10.47 6.92 24.85
N LEU A 97 -10.14 5.69 25.26
CA LEU A 97 -8.76 5.21 25.35
C LEU A 97 -8.21 4.74 23.99
N PHE A 98 -9.05 4.14 23.14
CA PHE A 98 -8.66 3.50 21.88
C PHE A 98 -8.80 4.44 20.67
N ASP A 99 -9.60 5.50 20.81
CA ASP A 99 -9.79 6.57 19.82
C ASP A 99 -8.67 7.64 19.83
N GLN A 100 -7.55 7.38 20.53
CA GLN A 100 -6.43 8.32 20.61
C GLN A 100 -5.28 7.92 19.66
N PRO A 101 -5.07 8.63 18.54
CA PRO A 101 -4.05 8.26 17.56
C PRO A 101 -2.60 8.38 18.07
N TRP A 102 -2.35 9.14 19.14
CA TRP A 102 -1.03 9.27 19.76
C TRP A 102 -0.72 8.17 20.79
N ILE A 103 -1.72 7.45 21.30
CA ILE A 103 -1.49 6.33 22.21
C ILE A 103 -1.04 5.13 21.39
N ARG A 104 0.25 4.80 21.49
CA ARG A 104 0.78 3.54 20.96
C ARG A 104 0.57 2.45 22.00
N LEU A 105 -0.46 1.62 21.80
CA LEU A 105 -0.55 0.34 22.50
C LEU A 105 0.67 -0.50 22.11
N ARG A 106 1.29 -1.12 23.10
CA ARG A 106 2.36 -2.08 22.83
C ARG A 106 1.72 -3.35 22.29
N ASP A 107 1.92 -3.62 21.00
CA ASP A 107 1.65 -4.92 20.42
C ASP A 107 2.70 -5.90 20.96
N LEU A 108 2.39 -6.52 22.09
CA LEU A 108 3.22 -7.56 22.72
C LEU A 108 3.03 -8.93 22.03
N GLU A 109 2.75 -8.92 20.74
CA GLU A 109 2.59 -10.14 19.96
C GLU A 109 3.97 -10.61 19.45
N PRO A 110 4.22 -11.93 19.49
CA PRO A 110 5.43 -12.47 18.89
C PRO A 110 5.43 -12.20 17.38
N ALA A 111 6.58 -11.79 16.86
CA ALA A 111 6.74 -11.51 15.44
C ALA A 111 6.43 -12.78 14.60
N THR A 112 5.34 -12.74 13.85
CA THR A 112 4.97 -13.84 12.96
C THR A 112 5.72 -13.72 11.64
N ARG A 113 6.42 -14.79 11.23
CA ARG A 113 7.14 -14.84 9.96
C ARG A 113 6.23 -15.37 8.87
N LEU A 114 5.49 -14.47 8.22
CA LEU A 114 4.74 -14.82 7.02
C LEU A 114 5.67 -14.86 5.80
N PRO A 115 5.42 -15.73 4.82
CA PRO A 115 6.15 -15.69 3.56
C PRO A 115 6.00 -14.31 2.90
N THR A 116 7.09 -13.77 2.39
CA THR A 116 7.06 -12.53 1.59
C THR A 116 6.29 -12.77 0.30
N MET A 117 5.54 -11.78 -0.17
CA MET A 117 4.84 -11.87 -1.44
C MET A 117 5.86 -11.95 -2.60
N PRO A 118 5.83 -12.99 -3.46
CA PRO A 118 6.72 -13.06 -4.62
C PRO A 118 6.45 -11.93 -5.62
N LEU A 119 7.48 -11.53 -6.37
CA LEU A 119 7.39 -10.42 -7.33
C LEU A 119 6.27 -10.64 -8.39
N GLY A 120 6.06 -11.87 -8.85
CA GLY A 120 4.98 -12.19 -9.78
C GLY A 120 3.59 -11.96 -9.19
N GLU A 121 3.39 -12.32 -7.91
CA GLU A 121 2.15 -12.08 -7.19
C GLU A 121 1.90 -10.57 -7.04
N HIS A 122 2.93 -9.79 -6.69
CA HIS A 122 2.82 -8.32 -6.67
C HIS A 122 2.32 -7.74 -7.98
N VAL A 123 2.87 -8.20 -9.10
CA VAL A 123 2.51 -7.68 -10.42
C VAL A 123 1.06 -8.03 -10.76
N VAL A 124 0.63 -9.26 -10.49
CA VAL A 124 -0.78 -9.66 -10.67
C VAL A 124 -1.71 -8.76 -9.86
N HIS A 125 -1.37 -8.46 -8.60
CA HIS A 125 -2.17 -7.55 -7.77
C HIS A 125 -2.14 -6.11 -8.27
N ASP A 126 -0.98 -5.59 -8.68
CA ASP A 126 -0.84 -4.24 -9.24
C ASP A 126 -1.80 -4.05 -10.43
N TYR A 127 -1.84 -5.00 -11.37
CA TYR A 127 -2.77 -4.96 -12.51
C TYR A 127 -4.24 -5.01 -12.10
N ARG A 128 -4.59 -5.80 -11.07
CA ARG A 128 -5.97 -5.84 -10.54
C ARG A 128 -6.39 -4.50 -9.95
N SER A 129 -5.53 -3.86 -9.16
CA SER A 129 -5.85 -2.61 -8.43
C SER A 129 -5.69 -1.33 -9.27
N LEU A 130 -4.68 -1.27 -10.14
CA LEU A 130 -4.24 -0.06 -10.86
C LEU A 130 -4.30 -0.21 -12.39
N GLY A 131 -4.38 -1.44 -12.92
CA GLY A 131 -4.27 -1.71 -14.35
C GLY A 131 -2.84 -1.69 -14.92
N LEU A 132 -1.84 -1.43 -14.08
CA LEU A 132 -0.41 -1.42 -14.45
C LEU A 132 0.45 -1.83 -13.25
N SER A 133 1.71 -2.21 -13.49
CA SER A 133 2.71 -2.42 -12.45
C SER A 133 3.95 -1.56 -12.67
N LEU A 134 4.43 -0.93 -11.59
CA LEU A 134 5.70 -0.20 -11.56
C LEU A 134 6.91 -1.11 -11.21
N LYS A 135 6.65 -2.38 -10.87
CA LYS A 135 7.68 -3.31 -10.38
C LYS A 135 8.24 -4.19 -11.50
N ALA A 136 7.39 -4.64 -12.41
CA ALA A 136 7.77 -5.46 -13.55
C ALA A 136 6.68 -5.49 -14.63
N HIS A 137 7.08 -5.72 -15.88
CA HIS A 137 6.16 -6.16 -16.92
C HIS A 137 5.86 -7.68 -16.77
N PRO A 138 4.61 -8.15 -16.94
CA PRO A 138 4.25 -9.57 -16.78
C PRO A 138 5.06 -10.52 -17.67
N LEU A 139 5.33 -10.15 -18.92
CA LEU A 139 6.14 -10.98 -19.82
C LEU A 139 7.57 -11.21 -19.31
N ALA A 140 8.08 -10.38 -18.41
CA ALA A 140 9.43 -10.58 -17.88
C ALA A 140 9.59 -11.91 -17.13
N PHE A 141 8.52 -12.42 -16.50
CA PHE A 141 8.54 -13.71 -15.82
C PHE A 141 8.51 -14.90 -16.80
N LEU A 142 8.03 -14.66 -18.01
CA LEU A 142 7.94 -15.67 -19.07
C LEU A 142 9.09 -15.59 -20.07
N ARG A 143 9.88 -14.49 -20.04
CA ARG A 143 10.84 -14.18 -21.10
C ARG A 143 11.84 -15.31 -21.35
N GLN A 144 12.45 -15.85 -20.29
CA GLN A 144 13.39 -16.99 -20.41
C GLN A 144 12.75 -18.27 -20.96
N ARG A 145 11.43 -18.46 -20.80
CA ARG A 145 10.72 -19.60 -21.38
C ARG A 145 10.43 -19.35 -22.85
N LEU A 146 9.98 -18.14 -23.19
CA LEU A 146 9.71 -17.74 -24.56
C LEU A 146 10.98 -17.77 -25.41
N ASP A 147 12.10 -17.21 -24.92
CA ASP A 147 13.39 -17.22 -25.62
C ASP A 147 13.91 -18.66 -25.89
N ARG A 148 13.52 -19.64 -25.06
CA ARG A 148 13.83 -21.06 -25.29
C ARG A 148 12.91 -21.73 -26.30
N SER A 149 11.73 -21.17 -26.56
CA SER A 149 10.71 -21.72 -27.45
C SER A 149 10.76 -21.16 -28.87
N GLY A 150 11.53 -20.10 -29.13
CA GLY A 150 11.68 -19.46 -30.44
C GLY A 150 10.90 -18.17 -30.55
#